data_AF-A0A9W7EGY8-F1
#
_entry.id   AF-A0A9W7EGY8-F1
#
_cell.length_a   1.000
_cell.length_b   1.000
_cell.length_c   1.000
_cell.angle_alpha   90.00
_cell.angle_beta   90.00
_cell.angle_gamma   90.00
#
_symmetry.space_group_name_H-M   'P 1'
#
loop_
_entity.id
_entity.type
_entity.pdbx_description
1 polymer ?
#
loop_
_entity_poly.entity_id
_entity_poly.type
_entity_poly.pdbx_seq_one_letter_code
_entity_poly.pdbx_strand_id
1 'polypeptide(L)'
;MAARHLSIFGWLLKCRMRDEDDSDVIQTMLSPTDARYVEKQRKHPVALITRIRQVVALEAKRGNLNPGSHRSLEANLLELNRIYGMCERLRGSPVPPMYSRHTSRLLMFWLFSLPLSLNSTSISAFVNVLLVMVAGFVTLGLDEISMQLEQPFRLMPMQQLAGSVMLDVADAFVERPPKLDGEEDIEGEESGANLKAPKYWTD
;
A
#
# COMPACT_ATOMS: atom_id res chain seq x y z
N MET A 1 11.17 11.96 16.22
CA MET A 1 11.88 11.29 15.10
C MET A 1 11.16 10.06 14.57
N ALA A 2 10.68 9.15 15.43
CA ALA A 2 9.97 7.94 15.00
C ALA A 2 8.68 8.23 14.20
N ALA A 3 7.90 9.25 14.60
CA ALA A 3 6.69 9.68 13.90
C ALA A 3 6.89 9.94 12.40
N ARG A 4 7.93 10.72 12.04
CA ARG A 4 8.30 11.02 10.64
C ARG A 4 8.67 9.76 9.84
N HIS A 5 9.32 8.79 10.48
CA HIS A 5 9.68 7.53 9.82
C HIS A 5 8.46 6.62 9.63
N LEU A 6 7.47 6.71 10.51
CA LEU A 6 6.23 5.97 10.39
C LEU A 6 5.31 6.58 9.32
N SER A 7 5.19 7.91 9.27
CA SER A 7 4.31 8.59 8.30
C SER A 7 4.78 8.40 6.85
N ILE A 8 6.09 8.41 6.59
CA ILE A 8 6.64 8.20 5.24
C ILE A 8 6.62 6.73 4.80
N PHE A 9 6.43 5.77 5.71
CA PHE A 9 6.43 4.34 5.36
C PHE A 9 5.40 4.00 4.27
N GLY A 10 4.19 4.56 4.36
CA GLY A 10 3.13 4.36 3.35
C GLY A 10 3.54 4.87 1.96
N TRP A 11 4.23 6.02 1.91
CA TRP A 11 4.73 6.59 0.67
C TRP A 11 5.83 5.75 0.03
N LEU A 12 6.80 5.28 0.81
CA LEU A 12 7.86 4.42 0.27
C LEU A 12 7.30 3.04 -0.14
N LEU A 13 6.29 2.53 0.58
CA LEU A 13 5.60 1.31 0.18
C LEU A 13 4.92 1.50 -1.18
N LYS A 14 4.18 2.60 -1.39
CA LYS A 14 3.59 2.94 -2.69
C LYS A 14 4.63 2.96 -3.79
N CYS A 15 5.69 3.77 -3.62
CA CYS A 15 6.72 3.91 -4.65
C CYS A 15 7.35 2.56 -4.98
N ARG A 16 7.64 1.75 -3.96
CA ARG A 16 8.18 0.40 -4.14
C ARG A 16 7.24 -0.55 -4.88
N MET A 17 5.93 -0.49 -4.61
CA MET A 17 4.93 -1.35 -5.28
C MET A 17 4.65 -0.92 -6.72
N ARG A 18 4.83 0.37 -7.04
CA ARG A 18 4.61 0.93 -8.38
C ARG A 18 5.88 1.12 -9.21
N ASP A 19 7.06 0.85 -8.63
CA ASP A 19 8.36 1.09 -9.27
C ASP A 19 8.58 2.58 -9.62
N GLU A 20 8.08 3.47 -8.75
CA GLU A 20 8.27 4.92 -8.83
C GLU A 20 9.51 5.34 -8.03
N ASP A 21 10.16 6.44 -8.44
CA ASP A 21 11.26 7.04 -7.68
C ASP A 21 10.74 7.62 -6.35
N ASP A 22 11.46 7.36 -5.27
CA ASP A 22 11.15 7.81 -3.92
C ASP A 22 12.20 8.74 -3.32
N SER A 23 13.23 9.10 -4.09
CA SER A 23 14.34 9.96 -3.67
C SER A 23 13.87 11.33 -3.17
N ASP A 24 13.00 11.99 -3.95
CA ASP A 24 12.45 13.32 -3.58
C ASP A 24 11.67 13.27 -2.27
N VAL A 25 10.87 12.21 -2.08
CA VAL A 25 10.05 12.03 -0.88
C VAL A 25 10.93 11.78 0.34
N ILE A 26 11.97 10.95 0.21
CA ILE A 26 12.95 10.68 1.26
C ILE A 26 13.67 11.97 1.67
N GLN A 27 14.18 12.73 0.70
CA GLN A 27 14.93 13.96 0.97
C GLN A 27 14.07 15.07 1.58
N THR A 28 12.78 15.14 1.22
CA THR A 28 11.86 16.14 1.77
C THR A 28 11.42 15.81 3.19
N MET A 29 11.15 14.53 3.48
CA MET A 29 10.51 14.12 4.73
C MET A 29 11.48 13.65 5.82
N LEU A 30 12.71 13.22 5.50
CA LEU A 30 13.70 12.75 6.49
C LEU A 30 14.76 13.82 6.83
N SER A 31 15.46 13.60 7.94
CA SER A 31 16.72 14.31 8.21
C SER A 31 17.78 13.92 7.15
N PRO A 32 18.70 14.81 6.75
CA PRO A 32 19.76 14.48 5.79
C PRO A 32 20.59 13.25 6.18
N THR A 33 20.75 13.00 7.48
CA THR A 33 21.46 11.83 8.02
C THR A 33 20.69 10.53 7.79
N ASP A 34 19.38 10.55 8.02
CA ASP A 34 18.50 9.38 7.87
C ASP A 34 18.22 9.11 6.39
N ALA A 35 18.02 10.16 5.59
CA ALA A 35 17.84 10.08 4.14
C ALA A 35 19.01 9.33 3.48
N ARG A 36 20.26 9.74 3.75
CA ARG A 36 21.47 9.07 3.25
C ARG A 36 21.60 7.62 3.69
N TYR A 37 21.09 7.27 4.87
CA TYR A 37 21.09 5.88 5.33
C TYR A 37 20.09 5.04 4.53
N VAL A 38 18.88 5.57 4.33
CA VAL A 38 17.78 4.91 3.62
C VAL A 38 18.10 4.72 2.14
N GLU A 39 18.60 5.76 1.46
CA GLU A 39 18.99 5.73 0.04
C GLU A 39 20.11 4.70 -0.25
N LYS A 40 20.94 4.37 0.74
CA LYS A 40 21.97 3.33 0.61
C LYS A 40 21.42 1.90 0.69
N GLN A 41 20.17 1.73 1.15
CA GLN A 41 19.57 0.41 1.30
C GLN A 41 18.84 -0.02 0.04
N ARG A 42 18.79 -1.33 -0.22
CA ARG A 42 18.01 -1.86 -1.37
C ARG A 42 16.50 -1.80 -1.17
N LYS A 43 16.04 -1.79 0.09
CA LYS A 43 14.63 -1.83 0.47
C LYS A 43 14.34 -0.69 1.44
N HIS A 44 14.01 0.48 0.90
CA HIS A 44 13.82 1.70 1.69
C HIS A 44 12.76 1.56 2.81
N PRO A 45 11.58 0.91 2.60
CA PRO A 45 10.62 0.72 3.69
C PRO A 45 11.15 -0.12 4.86
N VAL A 46 11.97 -1.15 4.58
CA VAL A 46 12.59 -1.99 5.62
C VAL A 46 13.67 -1.21 6.39
N ALA A 47 14.39 -0.32 5.70
CA ALA A 47 15.36 0.57 6.32
C ALA A 47 14.69 1.49 7.36
N LEU A 48 13.51 2.04 7.04
CA LEU A 48 12.73 2.85 7.98
C LEU A 48 12.32 2.06 9.22
N ILE A 49 11.77 0.86 9.05
CA ILE A 49 11.38 0.00 10.19
C ILE A 49 12.60 -0.27 11.08
N THR A 50 13.76 -0.50 10.47
CA THR A 50 15.02 -0.70 11.20
C THR A 50 15.46 0.54 11.96
N ARG A 51 15.32 1.74 11.38
CA ARG A 51 15.57 3.01 12.09
C ARG A 51 14.59 3.21 13.25
N ILE A 52 13.31 2.87 13.08
CA ILE A 52 12.33 2.95 14.17
C ILE A 52 12.71 1.99 15.30
N ARG A 53 13.06 0.74 15.01
CA ARG A 53 13.58 -0.21 16.02
C ARG A 53 14.79 0.34 16.78
N GLN A 54 15.72 0.99 16.08
CA GLN A 54 16.89 1.60 16.74
C GLN A 54 16.50 2.70 17.72
N VAL A 55 15.51 3.54 17.38
CA VAL A 55 14.98 4.57 18.28
C VAL A 55 14.32 3.92 19.50
N VAL A 56 13.50 2.89 19.29
CA VAL A 56 12.81 2.16 20.37
C VAL A 56 13.80 1.49 21.31
N ALA A 57 14.83 0.81 20.78
CA ALA A 57 15.87 0.17 21.57
C ALA A 57 16.71 1.17 22.38
N LEU A 58 16.92 2.38 21.85
CA LEU A 58 17.65 3.44 22.54
C LEU A 58 16.84 4.03 23.70
N GLU A 59 15.53 4.25 23.53
CA GLU A 59 14.66 4.71 24.60
C GLU A 59 14.44 3.64 25.69
N ALA A 60 14.42 2.35 25.30
CA ALA A 60 14.45 1.24 26.26
C ALA A 60 15.75 1.22 27.09
N LYS A 61 16.91 1.45 26.47
CA LYS A 61 18.21 1.55 27.19
C LYS A 61 18.27 2.74 28.14
N ARG A 62 17.56 3.83 27.84
CA ARG A 62 17.47 5.02 28.69
C ARG A 62 16.58 4.84 29.92
N GLY A 63 15.85 3.72 30.01
CA GLY A 63 14.89 3.48 31.09
C GLY A 63 13.54 4.19 30.89
N ASN A 64 13.33 4.83 29.74
CA ASN A 64 12.09 5.55 29.43
C ASN A 64 10.95 4.62 29.01
N LEU A 65 11.25 3.35 28.68
CA LEU A 65 10.26 2.33 28.32
C LEU A 65 10.24 1.20 29.34
N ASN A 66 9.05 0.90 29.86
CA ASN A 66 8.79 -0.34 30.57
C ASN A 66 9.06 -1.55 29.64
N PRO A 67 9.73 -2.63 30.10
CA PRO A 67 9.91 -3.87 29.36
C PRO A 67 8.65 -4.41 28.66
N GLY A 68 7.46 -4.24 29.27
CA GLY A 68 6.19 -4.60 28.66
C GLY A 68 5.88 -3.79 27.39
N SER A 69 5.98 -2.46 27.50
CA SER A 69 5.77 -1.52 26.37
C SER A 69 6.80 -1.73 25.27
N HIS A 70 8.06 -2.01 25.63
CA HIS A 70 9.12 -2.33 24.66
C HIS A 70 8.78 -3.59 23.84
N ARG A 71 8.34 -4.68 24.49
CA ARG A 71 7.92 -5.90 23.77
C ARG A 71 6.73 -5.66 22.86
N SER A 72 5.74 -4.89 23.32
CA SER A 72 4.56 -4.55 22.51
C SER A 72 4.94 -3.77 21.25
N LEU A 73 5.83 -2.78 21.39
CA LEU A 73 6.28 -1.97 20.26
C LEU A 73 7.12 -2.75 19.26
N GLU A 74 8.01 -3.63 19.73
CA GLU A 74 8.74 -4.55 18.84
C GLU A 74 7.81 -5.54 18.13
N ALA A 75 6.76 -6.03 18.78
CA ALA A 75 5.75 -6.88 18.14
C ALA A 75 5.02 -6.14 17.02
N ASN A 76 4.64 -4.87 17.24
CA ASN A 76 4.02 -4.03 16.20
C ASN A 76 4.98 -3.78 15.02
N LEU A 77 6.27 -3.56 15.28
CA LEU A 77 7.28 -3.39 14.22
C LEU A 77 7.59 -4.69 13.47
N LEU A 78 7.48 -5.84 14.13
CA LEU A 78 7.56 -7.14 13.49
C LEU A 78 6.37 -7.35 12.56
N GLU A 79 5.16 -7.00 13.01
CA GLU A 79 3.94 -7.11 12.20
C GLU A 79 3.97 -6.19 10.98
N LEU A 80 4.43 -4.94 11.15
CA LEU A 80 4.62 -4.02 10.03
C LEU A 80 5.58 -4.58 8.97
N ASN A 81 6.68 -5.20 9.42
CA ASN A 81 7.63 -5.86 8.53
C ASN A 81 7.04 -7.12 7.87
N ARG A 82 6.18 -7.86 8.58
CA ARG A 82 5.46 -9.02 8.04
C ARG A 82 4.51 -8.57 6.93
N ILE A 83 3.72 -7.52 7.15
CA ILE A 83 2.81 -6.94 6.16
C ILE A 83 3.58 -6.49 4.91
N TYR A 84 4.70 -5.77 5.08
CA TYR A 84 5.57 -5.43 3.96
C TYR A 84 6.02 -6.66 3.16
N GLY A 85 6.44 -7.71 3.86
CA GLY A 85 6.82 -8.98 3.23
C GLY A 85 5.67 -9.66 2.48
N MET A 86 4.44 -9.56 2.98
CA MET A 86 3.25 -10.04 2.27
C MET A 86 3.01 -9.25 0.98
N CYS A 87 3.12 -7.92 1.01
CA CYS A 87 3.00 -7.09 -0.20
C CYS A 87 4.07 -7.44 -1.25
N GLU A 88 5.34 -7.63 -0.84
CA GLU A 88 6.40 -8.06 -1.75
C GLU A 88 6.14 -9.45 -2.35
N ARG A 89 5.56 -10.39 -1.58
CA ARG A 89 5.18 -11.71 -2.09
C ARG A 89 4.03 -11.62 -3.09
N LEU A 90 3.01 -10.81 -2.81
CA LEU A 90 1.91 -10.57 -3.75
C LEU A 90 2.42 -9.97 -5.06
N ARG A 91 3.33 -8.99 -4.97
CA ARG A 91 3.96 -8.38 -6.15
C ARG A 91 4.90 -9.34 -6.89
N GLY A 92 5.63 -10.17 -6.14
CA GLY A 92 6.63 -11.11 -6.66
C GLY A 92 6.07 -12.44 -7.14
N SER A 93 4.77 -12.69 -6.99
CA SER A 93 4.10 -13.92 -7.43
C SER A 93 3.12 -13.63 -8.59
N PRO A 94 3.56 -13.04 -9.72
CA PRO A 94 2.68 -12.84 -10.85
C PRO A 94 2.24 -14.19 -11.43
N VAL A 95 1.00 -14.25 -11.91
CA VAL A 95 0.52 -15.40 -12.70
C VAL A 95 1.46 -15.57 -13.90
N PRO A 96 1.90 -16.80 -14.22
CA PRO A 96 2.83 -16.97 -15.32
C PRO A 96 2.21 -16.44 -16.62
N PRO A 97 2.92 -15.57 -17.36
CA PRO A 97 2.34 -14.82 -18.48
C PRO A 97 1.96 -15.71 -19.68
N MET A 98 2.32 -17.00 -19.63
CA MET A 98 1.84 -18.00 -20.59
C MET A 98 0.36 -18.30 -20.39
N TYR A 99 -0.14 -18.35 -19.14
CA TYR A 99 -1.55 -18.66 -18.86
C TYR A 99 -2.46 -17.60 -19.49
N SER A 100 -2.26 -16.32 -19.17
CA SER A 100 -3.10 -15.23 -19.69
C SER A 100 -3.06 -15.20 -21.23
N ARG A 101 -1.88 -15.40 -21.85
CA ARG A 101 -1.75 -15.48 -23.32
C ARG A 101 -2.47 -16.68 -23.93
N HIS A 102 -2.41 -17.85 -23.29
CA HIS A 102 -3.10 -19.04 -23.78
C HIS A 102 -4.61 -18.89 -23.65
N THR A 103 -5.09 -18.32 -22.54
CA THR A 103 -6.51 -18.05 -22.32
C THR A 103 -7.07 -17.12 -23.38
N SER A 104 -6.43 -15.97 -23.65
CA SER A 104 -6.92 -15.04 -24.68
C SER A 104 -6.96 -15.69 -26.08
N ARG A 105 -5.94 -16.48 -26.44
CA ARG A 105 -5.92 -17.21 -27.73
C ARG A 105 -7.03 -18.26 -27.83
N LEU A 106 -7.23 -19.04 -26.76
CA LEU A 106 -8.31 -20.03 -26.69
C LEU A 106 -9.68 -19.36 -26.82
N LEU A 107 -9.87 -18.20 -26.17
CA LEU A 107 -11.10 -17.43 -26.23
C LEU A 107 -11.36 -16.89 -27.64
N MET A 108 -10.32 -16.45 -28.37
CA MET A 108 -10.43 -16.10 -29.79
C MET A 108 -10.85 -17.29 -30.66
N PHE A 109 -10.25 -18.46 -30.48
CA PHE A 109 -10.65 -19.68 -31.21
C PHE A 109 -12.10 -20.07 -30.90
N TRP A 110 -12.52 -19.96 -29.64
CA TRP A 110 -13.88 -20.23 -29.22
C TRP A 110 -14.88 -19.27 -29.87
N LEU A 111 -14.61 -17.96 -29.85
CA LEU A 111 -15.45 -16.95 -30.52
C LEU A 111 -15.52 -17.15 -32.03
N PHE A 112 -14.42 -17.58 -32.68
CA PHE A 112 -14.41 -17.88 -34.11
C PHE A 112 -15.26 -19.12 -34.45
N SER A 113 -15.30 -20.11 -33.55
CA SER A 113 -16.12 -21.32 -33.72
C SER A 113 -17.62 -21.08 -33.47
N LEU A 114 -17.96 -20.05 -32.70
CA LEU A 114 -19.32 -19.69 -32.28
C LEU A 114 -20.29 -19.47 -33.45
N PRO A 115 -19.99 -18.62 -34.47
CA PRO A 115 -20.89 -18.43 -35.61
C PRO A 115 -21.11 -19.71 -36.43
N LEU A 116 -20.08 -20.55 -36.58
CA LEU A 116 -20.18 -21.84 -37.27
C LEU A 116 -21.13 -22.78 -36.53
N SER A 117 -21.07 -22.82 -35.20
CA SER A 117 -21.97 -23.62 -34.37
C SER A 117 -23.41 -23.10 -34.37
N LEU A 118 -23.62 -21.79 -34.50
CA LEU A 118 -24.97 -21.21 -34.50
C LEU A 118 -25.66 -21.34 -35.86
N ASN A 119 -24.91 -21.37 -36.97
CA ASN A 119 -25.44 -21.57 -38.32
C ASN A 119 -26.12 -22.93 -38.52
N SER A 120 -25.84 -23.94 -37.69
CA SER A 120 -26.55 -25.22 -37.72
C SER A 120 -27.94 -25.17 -37.06
N THR A 121 -28.28 -24.06 -36.41
CA THR A 121 -29.59 -23.84 -35.77
C THR A 121 -30.47 -23.04 -36.73
N SER A 122 -31.78 -23.32 -36.78
CA SER A 122 -32.76 -22.60 -37.62
C SER A 122 -33.06 -21.15 -37.16
N ILE A 123 -32.06 -20.46 -36.60
CA ILE A 123 -32.14 -19.07 -36.13
C ILE A 123 -31.85 -18.12 -37.31
N SER A 124 -32.51 -16.96 -37.34
CA SER A 124 -32.24 -15.92 -38.34
C SER A 124 -30.79 -15.43 -38.27
N ALA A 125 -30.16 -15.21 -39.43
CA ALA A 125 -28.77 -14.75 -39.53
C ALA A 125 -28.50 -13.46 -38.72
N PHE A 126 -29.48 -12.55 -38.65
CA PHE A 126 -29.37 -11.32 -37.85
C PHE A 126 -29.22 -11.60 -36.35
N VAL A 127 -30.01 -12.55 -35.83
CA VAL A 127 -29.98 -12.94 -34.42
C VAL A 127 -28.69 -13.66 -34.08
N ASN A 128 -28.16 -14.47 -35.01
CA ASN A 128 -26.85 -15.12 -34.85
C ASN A 128 -25.73 -14.09 -34.68
N VAL A 129 -25.64 -13.10 -35.59
CA VAL A 129 -24.63 -12.02 -35.49
C VAL A 129 -24.74 -11.25 -34.18
N LEU A 130 -25.97 -10.92 -33.75
CA LEU A 130 -26.21 -10.23 -32.48
C LEU A 130 -25.72 -11.06 -31.29
N LEU A 131 -26.01 -12.37 -31.28
CA LEU A 131 -25.60 -13.27 -30.20
C LEU A 131 -24.07 -13.42 -30.11
N VAL A 132 -23.40 -13.58 -31.25
CA VAL A 132 -21.93 -13.62 -31.33
C VAL A 132 -21.33 -12.30 -30.84
N MET A 133 -21.91 -11.16 -31.21
CA MET A 133 -21.45 -9.84 -30.75
C MET A 133 -21.56 -9.69 -29.23
N VAL A 134 -22.69 -10.07 -28.65
CA VAL A 134 -22.91 -10.01 -27.19
C VAL A 134 -21.97 -10.97 -26.46
N ALA A 135 -21.84 -12.21 -26.93
CA ALA A 135 -20.93 -13.20 -26.36
C ALA A 135 -19.47 -12.72 -26.42
N GLY A 136 -19.05 -12.13 -27.55
CA GLY A 136 -17.74 -11.53 -27.72
C GLY A 136 -17.49 -10.39 -26.73
N PHE A 137 -18.43 -9.45 -26.61
CA PHE A 137 -18.32 -8.33 -25.67
C PHE A 137 -18.15 -8.82 -24.22
N VAL A 138 -18.98 -9.76 -23.78
CA VAL A 138 -18.92 -10.28 -22.40
C VAL A 138 -17.62 -11.04 -22.14
N THR A 139 -17.25 -11.96 -23.05
CA THR A 139 -16.09 -12.84 -22.82
C THR A 139 -14.76 -12.12 -22.96
N LEU A 140 -14.62 -11.22 -23.94
CA LEU A 140 -13.43 -10.37 -24.09
C LEU A 140 -13.33 -9.34 -22.96
N GLY A 141 -14.46 -8.76 -22.54
CA GLY A 141 -14.50 -7.87 -21.38
C GLY A 141 -14.06 -8.57 -20.09
N LEU A 142 -14.48 -9.83 -19.89
CA LEU A 142 -14.01 -10.64 -18.76
C LEU A 142 -12.51 -10.95 -18.82
N ASP A 143 -11.97 -11.25 -20.02
CA ASP A 143 -10.53 -11.46 -20.20
C ASP A 143 -9.73 -10.21 -19.82
N GLU A 144 -10.19 -9.02 -20.23
CA GLU A 144 -9.57 -7.75 -19.88
C GLU A 144 -9.62 -7.46 -18.37
N ILE A 145 -10.79 -7.66 -17.74
CA ILE A 145 -10.93 -7.49 -16.28
C ILE A 145 -9.99 -8.44 -15.54
N SER A 146 -9.87 -9.68 -16.00
CA SER A 146 -8.98 -10.68 -15.38
C SER A 146 -7.52 -10.21 -15.40
N MET A 147 -7.06 -9.64 -16.52
CA MET A 147 -5.71 -9.10 -16.66
C MET A 147 -5.47 -7.87 -15.78
N GLN A 148 -6.49 -7.02 -15.57
CA GLN A 148 -6.39 -5.89 -14.64
C GLN A 148 -6.30 -6.36 -13.18
N LEU A 149 -7.07 -7.41 -12.81
CA LEU A 149 -7.04 -8.00 -11.46
C LEU A 149 -5.70 -8.66 -11.13
N GLU A 150 -4.93 -9.10 -12.13
CA GLU A 150 -3.56 -9.61 -11.93
C GLU A 150 -2.58 -8.53 -11.43
N GLN A 151 -2.90 -7.23 -11.57
CA GLN A 151 -2.05 -6.10 -11.18
C GLN A 151 -2.69 -5.21 -10.09
N PRO A 152 -2.93 -5.72 -8.88
CA PRO A 152 -3.74 -5.04 -7.86
C PRO A 152 -3.18 -3.69 -7.42
N PHE A 153 -1.86 -3.56 -7.33
CA PHE A 153 -1.18 -2.33 -6.90
C PHE A 153 -1.26 -1.18 -7.91
N ARG A 154 -1.53 -1.49 -9.19
CA ARG A 154 -1.76 -0.46 -10.21
C ARG A 154 -3.16 0.13 -10.12
N LEU A 155 -4.17 -0.71 -9.85
CA LEU A 155 -5.56 -0.29 -9.75
C LEU A 155 -5.88 0.40 -8.42
N MET A 156 -5.25 -0.02 -7.33
CA MET A 156 -5.55 0.52 -6.00
C MET A 156 -5.11 2.00 -5.86
N PRO A 157 -5.91 2.86 -5.20
CA PRO A 157 -5.56 4.26 -4.90
C PRO A 157 -4.48 4.39 -3.82
N MET A 158 -3.27 3.91 -4.14
CA MET A 158 -2.13 3.85 -3.21
C MET A 158 -1.66 5.24 -2.75
N GLN A 159 -1.84 6.26 -3.60
CA GLN A 159 -1.52 7.65 -3.25
C GLN A 159 -2.43 8.13 -2.11
N GLN A 160 -3.74 7.93 -2.24
CA GLN A 160 -4.73 8.29 -1.24
C GLN A 160 -4.53 7.50 0.05
N LEU A 161 -4.22 6.20 -0.07
CA LEU A 161 -3.93 5.36 1.10
C LEU A 161 -2.66 5.82 1.84
N ALA A 162 -1.58 6.12 1.12
CA ALA A 162 -0.36 6.65 1.72
C ALA A 162 -0.58 8.01 2.38
N GLY A 163 -1.37 8.89 1.75
CA GLY A 163 -1.79 10.16 2.33
C GLY A 163 -2.62 9.98 3.60
N SER A 164 -3.61 9.08 3.59
CA SER A 164 -4.44 8.76 4.75
C SER A 164 -3.60 8.25 5.92
N VAL A 165 -2.71 7.28 5.70
CA VAL A 165 -1.83 6.76 6.77
C VAL A 165 -0.94 7.86 7.35
N MET A 166 -0.45 8.76 6.50
CA MET A 166 0.35 9.90 6.94
C MET A 166 -0.46 10.90 7.77
N LEU A 167 -1.73 11.14 7.40
CA LEU A 167 -2.69 11.94 8.17
C LEU A 167 -3.02 11.28 9.51
N ASP A 168 -3.36 9.99 9.53
CA ASP A 168 -3.66 9.25 10.75
C ASP A 168 -2.50 9.30 11.76
N VAL A 169 -1.27 9.20 11.26
CA VAL A 169 -0.06 9.37 12.09
C VAL A 169 0.05 10.80 12.59
N ALA A 170 -0.22 11.81 11.75
CA ALA A 170 -0.14 13.21 12.15
C ALA A 170 -1.19 13.55 13.22
N ASP A 171 -2.44 13.11 13.05
CA ASP A 171 -3.54 13.37 13.97
C ASP A 171 -3.23 12.83 15.37
N ALA A 172 -2.60 11.66 15.46
CA ALA A 172 -2.14 11.08 16.72
C ALA A 172 -1.09 11.92 17.47
N PHE A 173 -0.43 12.88 16.80
CA PHE A 173 0.55 13.80 17.40
C PHE A 173 0.06 15.25 17.53
N VAL A 174 -0.96 15.66 16.77
CA VAL A 174 -1.45 17.04 16.74
C VAL A 174 -2.42 17.32 17.88
N GLU A 175 -3.37 16.41 18.13
CA GLU A 175 -4.39 16.60 19.17
C GLU A 175 -4.33 15.44 20.17
N ARG A 176 -4.05 15.77 21.45
CA ARG A 176 -4.15 14.77 22.52
C ARG A 176 -5.62 14.54 22.84
N PRO A 177 -6.04 13.31 23.14
CA PRO A 177 -7.42 13.06 23.58
C PRO A 177 -7.72 13.90 24.83
N PRO A 178 -8.98 14.33 25.02
CA PRO A 178 -9.37 15.05 26.22
C PRO A 178 -9.08 14.17 27.45
N LYS A 179 -8.71 14.83 28.57
CA LYS A 179 -8.50 14.15 29.85
C LYS A 179 -9.77 13.40 30.25
N LEU A 180 -9.59 12.24 30.87
CA LEU A 180 -10.73 11.48 31.38
C LEU A 180 -11.30 12.15 32.63
N ASP A 181 -12.63 12.08 32.82
CA ASP A 181 -13.28 12.62 34.02
C ASP A 181 -12.69 11.96 35.29
N GLY A 182 -11.91 12.71 36.06
CA GLY A 182 -11.23 12.24 37.29
C GLY A 182 -9.71 12.08 37.19
N GLU A 183 -9.07 12.46 36.09
CA GLU A 183 -7.60 12.48 35.96
C GLU A 183 -7.03 13.74 36.63
N GLU A 184 -6.43 13.60 37.81
CA GLU A 184 -5.75 14.71 38.50
C GLU A 184 -4.52 15.18 37.71
N ASP A 185 -4.33 16.49 37.64
CA ASP A 185 -3.18 17.12 36.97
C ASP A 185 -1.88 16.66 37.64
N ILE A 186 -1.13 15.79 36.96
CA ILE A 186 0.25 15.51 37.35
C ILE A 186 1.05 16.79 37.04
N GLU A 187 1.33 17.59 38.07
CA GLU A 187 2.15 18.80 38.01
C GLU A 187 3.50 18.49 37.32
N GLY A 188 3.66 18.96 36.08
CA GLY A 188 4.92 18.84 35.33
C GLY A 188 4.80 18.49 33.84
N GLU A 189 3.62 18.14 33.32
CA GLU A 189 3.44 17.75 31.91
C GLU A 189 3.09 18.90 30.95
N GLU A 190 3.33 20.15 31.32
CA GLU A 190 3.24 21.30 30.41
C GLU A 190 4.56 21.54 29.67
N SER A 191 4.89 20.71 28.68
CA SER A 191 5.70 21.20 27.57
C SER A 191 5.74 20.24 26.37
N GLY A 192 5.15 20.68 25.26
CA GLY A 192 5.56 20.21 23.94
C GLY A 192 4.47 19.50 23.16
N ALA A 193 3.62 20.29 22.49
CA ALA A 193 3.29 20.10 21.06
C ALA A 193 2.23 21.14 20.64
N ASN A 194 2.64 22.39 20.42
CA ASN A 194 1.85 23.32 19.60
C ASN A 194 2.39 23.25 18.16
N LEU A 195 2.33 22.05 17.56
CA LEU A 195 2.74 21.80 16.18
C LEU A 195 1.55 22.14 15.28
N LYS A 196 1.51 23.38 14.80
CA LYS A 196 0.53 23.82 13.81
C LYS A 196 0.71 23.01 12.53
N ALA A 197 -0.35 22.33 12.07
CA ALA A 197 -0.32 21.56 10.84
C ALA A 197 0.20 22.43 9.66
N PRO A 198 1.17 21.96 8.87
CA PRO A 198 1.65 22.69 7.70
C PRO A 198 0.51 22.93 6.69
N LYS A 199 0.55 24.04 5.96
CA LYS A 199 -0.55 24.49 5.08
C LYS A 199 -0.90 23.54 3.92
N TYR A 200 -0.04 22.58 3.58
CA TYR A 200 -0.24 21.64 2.47
C TYR A 200 -1.03 20.37 2.83
N TRP A 201 -1.56 20.27 4.06
CA TRP A 201 -2.31 19.10 4.54
C TRP A 201 -3.83 19.23 4.36
N THR A 202 -4.31 20.42 4.01
CA THR A 202 -5.74 20.75 3.87
C THR A 202 -6.25 20.75 2.43
N ASP A 203 -5.39 20.47 1.45
CA ASP A 203 -5.69 20.39 0.02
C ASP A 203 -5.46 18.96 -0.50
#